data_AF-A0A258KVC8-F1
#
_entry.id   AF-A0A258KVC8-F1
#
_cell.length_a   1.000
_cell.length_b   1.000
_cell.length_c   1.000
_cell.angle_alpha   90.00
_cell.angle_beta   90.00
_cell.angle_gamma   90.00
#
_symmetry.space_group_name_H-M   'P 1'
#
loop_
_entity.id
_entity.type
_entity.pdbx_description
1 polymer ?
#
loop_
_entity_poly.entity_id
_entity_poly.type
_entity_poly.pdbx_seq_one_letter_code
_entity_poly.pdbx_strand_id
1 'polypeptide(L)'
;SLEDRIVIISDPMLATGASLVKTIQYIKNEGNPKAIHIVAAIACTVGIEFVHREAGNQIKIWCGDIDDELTAKGYIVPGLGDAGDLAFGVKVQS
;
A
#
# COMPACT_ATOMS: atom_id res chain seq x y z
N SER A 1 6.87 -20.41 6.36
CA SER A 1 8.02 -19.60 6.78
C SER A 1 8.36 -18.61 5.67
N LEU A 2 8.59 -17.34 6.04
CA LEU A 2 8.95 -16.25 5.13
C LEU A 2 10.48 -15.98 5.09
N GLU A 3 11.25 -16.83 5.76
CA GLU A 3 12.71 -16.66 5.88
C GLU A 3 13.42 -16.63 4.52
N ASP A 4 14.27 -15.63 4.32
CA ASP A 4 15.06 -15.39 3.10
C ASP A 4 14.23 -15.33 1.80
N ARG A 5 12.93 -15.01 1.91
CA ARG A 5 12.04 -14.83 0.74
C ARG A 5 11.96 -13.36 0.33
N ILE A 6 11.78 -13.13 -0.97
CA ILE A 6 11.34 -11.84 -1.49
C ILE A 6 9.81 -11.82 -1.41
N VAL A 7 9.27 -10.88 -0.66
CA VAL A 7 7.82 -10.72 -0.49
C VAL A 7 7.34 -9.53 -1.32
N ILE A 8 6.30 -9.74 -2.11
CA ILE A 8 5.64 -8.70 -2.88
C ILE A 8 4.23 -8.52 -2.31
N ILE A 9 3.97 -7.34 -1.77
CA ILE A 9 2.66 -6.93 -1.30
C ILE A 9 1.99 -6.17 -2.45
N SER A 10 0.89 -6.70 -2.96
CA SER A 10 0.11 -6.08 -4.03
C SER A 10 -1.13 -5.43 -3.43
N ASP A 11 -1.27 -4.12 -3.62
CA ASP A 11 -2.43 -3.35 -3.18
C ASP A 11 -2.76 -2.30 -4.25
N PRO A 12 -3.97 -2.25 -4.82
CA PRO A 12 -4.29 -1.26 -5.86
C PRO A 12 -3.97 0.19 -5.47
N MET A 13 -4.13 0.54 -4.19
CA MET A 13 -3.99 1.92 -3.71
C MET A 13 -3.12 2.04 -2.45
N LEU A 14 -2.06 2.84 -2.53
CA LEU A 14 -1.31 3.31 -1.36
C LEU A 14 -1.76 4.73 -0.98
N ALA A 15 -2.86 4.83 -0.22
CA ALA A 15 -3.40 6.13 0.23
C ALA A 15 -2.66 6.67 1.46
N THR A 16 -3.11 6.33 2.68
CA THR A 16 -2.47 6.79 3.93
C THR A 16 -1.27 5.93 4.34
N GLY A 17 -1.12 4.74 3.75
CA GLY A 17 -0.06 3.77 4.11
C GLY A 17 -0.30 2.97 5.40
N ALA A 18 -1.31 3.31 6.22
CA ALA A 18 -1.53 2.70 7.53
C ALA A 18 -1.75 1.18 7.46
N SER A 19 -2.55 0.70 6.51
CA SER A 19 -2.82 -0.73 6.32
C SER A 19 -1.56 -1.48 5.89
N LEU A 20 -0.78 -0.91 4.96
CA LEU A 20 0.45 -1.52 4.48
C LEU A 20 1.51 -1.63 5.58
N VAL A 21 1.68 -0.59 6.41
CA VAL A 21 2.60 -0.65 7.56
C VAL A 21 2.22 -1.78 8.53
N LYS A 22 0.94 -1.92 8.86
CA LYS A 22 0.45 -3.03 9.71
C LYS A 22 0.74 -4.40 9.07
N THR A 23 0.49 -4.54 7.77
CA THR A 23 0.78 -5.76 7.02
C THR A 23 2.27 -6.08 7.04
N ILE A 24 3.15 -5.10 6.86
CA ILE A 24 4.61 -5.27 6.92
C ILE A 24 5.06 -5.70 8.32
N GLN A 25 4.53 -5.07 9.36
CA GLN A 25 4.84 -5.46 10.75
C GLN A 25 4.42 -6.90 11.03
N TYR A 26 3.23 -7.29 10.57
CA TYR A 26 2.75 -8.68 10.68
C TYR A 26 3.68 -9.65 9.93
N ILE A 27 4.04 -9.35 8.68
CA ILE A 27 4.97 -10.16 7.87
C ILE A 27 6.32 -10.33 8.57
N LYS A 28 6.87 -9.26 9.17
CA LYS A 28 8.15 -9.32 9.91
C LYS A 28 8.05 -10.12 11.21
N ASN A 29 6.86 -10.28 11.78
CA ASN A 29 6.65 -11.13 12.95
C ASN A 29 6.58 -12.63 12.58
N GLU A 30 6.21 -12.95 11.34
CA GLU A 30 6.11 -14.33 10.82
C GLU A 30 7.46 -14.87 10.25
N GLY A 31 8.50 -14.03 10.17
CA GLY A 31 9.85 -14.41 9.74
C GLY A 31 10.68 -13.21 9.25
N ASN A 32 11.88 -13.47 8.73
CA ASN A 32 12.74 -12.43 8.15
C ASN A 32 12.79 -12.54 6.62
N PRO A 33 11.95 -11.79 5.89
CA PRO A 33 12.08 -11.67 4.44
C PRO A 33 13.44 -11.09 4.04
N LYS A 34 13.99 -11.60 2.95
CA LYS A 34 15.17 -11.03 2.29
C LYS A 34 14.91 -9.61 1.79
N ALA A 35 13.71 -9.38 1.27
CA ALA A 35 13.25 -8.08 0.80
C ALA A 35 11.72 -7.99 0.83
N ILE A 36 11.20 -6.77 0.99
CA ILE A 36 9.78 -6.47 0.87
C ILE A 36 9.62 -5.42 -0.22
N HIS A 37 8.77 -5.74 -1.19
CA HIS A 37 8.34 -4.83 -2.24
C HIS A 37 6.85 -4.54 -2.08
N ILE A 38 6.45 -3.31 -2.36
CA ILE A 38 5.04 -2.93 -2.52
C ILE A 38 4.82 -2.62 -3.99
N VAL A 39 3.73 -3.14 -4.55
CA VAL A 39 3.27 -2.81 -5.90
C VAL A 39 1.88 -2.23 -5.79
N ALA A 40 1.71 -1.01 -6.32
CA ALA A 40 0.44 -0.31 -6.35
C ALA A 40 0.18 0.32 -7.72
N ALA A 41 -1.09 0.43 -8.11
CA ALA A 41 -1.45 1.15 -9.32
C ALA A 41 -1.30 2.66 -9.12
N ILE A 42 -1.77 3.16 -7.97
CA ILE A 42 -1.65 4.55 -7.57
C ILE A 42 -1.22 4.68 -6.11
N ALA A 43 -0.47 5.73 -5.80
CA ALA A 43 -0.05 6.06 -4.45
C ALA A 43 -0.18 7.55 -4.18
N CYS A 44 -0.24 7.91 -2.90
CA CYS A 44 -0.06 9.28 -2.47
C CYS A 44 1.31 9.46 -1.82
N THR A 45 1.94 10.62 -2.05
CA THR A 45 3.20 11.03 -1.41
C THR A 45 3.16 10.83 0.11
N VAL A 46 2.06 11.23 0.76
CA VAL A 46 1.84 11.04 2.21
C VAL A 46 1.93 9.57 2.64
N GLY A 47 1.35 8.66 1.86
CA GLY A 47 1.37 7.22 2.14
C GLY A 47 2.74 6.60 1.94
N ILE A 48 3.46 7.01 0.89
CA ILE A 48 4.84 6.58 0.61
C ILE A 48 5.76 6.98 1.76
N GLU A 49 5.72 8.24 2.17
CA GLU A 49 6.50 8.75 3.29
C GLU A 49 6.17 8.04 4.59
N PHE A 50 4.88 7.78 4.85
CA PHE A 50 4.44 7.05 6.02
C PHE A 50 5.02 5.63 6.05
N VAL A 51 4.95 4.89 4.94
CA VAL A 51 5.53 3.54 4.85
C VAL A 51 7.03 3.57 5.10
N HIS A 52 7.75 4.49 4.47
CA HIS A 52 9.20 4.61 4.63
C HIS A 52 9.59 4.96 6.07
N ARG A 53 8.88 5.90 6.69
CA ARG A 53 9.13 6.30 8.09
C ARG A 53 8.89 5.16 9.07
N GLU A 54 7.79 4.44 8.94
CA GLU A 54 7.37 3.44 9.94
C GLU A 54 7.96 2.04 9.69
N ALA A 55 8.22 1.69 8.42
CA ALA A 55 8.63 0.35 8.04
C ALA A 55 10.03 0.26 7.41
N GLY A 56 10.64 1.40 7.07
CA GLY A 56 12.03 1.55 6.63
C GLY A 56 12.21 1.89 5.15
N ASN A 57 13.28 2.62 4.83
CA ASN A 57 13.61 3.07 3.47
C ASN A 57 14.06 1.95 2.53
N GLN A 58 14.36 0.76 3.05
CA GLN A 58 14.71 -0.41 2.24
C GLN A 58 13.51 -1.05 1.53
N ILE A 59 12.28 -0.68 1.91
CA ILE A 59 11.08 -1.17 1.24
C ILE A 59 10.97 -0.52 -0.12
N LYS A 60 10.98 -1.31 -1.18
CA LYS A 60 10.89 -0.76 -2.54
C LYS A 60 9.42 -0.67 -2.96
N ILE A 61 8.99 0.54 -3.29
CA ILE A 61 7.62 0.82 -3.76
C ILE A 61 7.67 0.98 -5.28
N TRP A 62 6.86 0.18 -5.97
CA TRP A 62 6.61 0.28 -7.41
C TRP A 62 5.21 0.84 -7.59
N CYS A 63 5.10 1.99 -8.23
CA CYS A 63 3.83 2.66 -8.42
C CYS A 63 3.65 3.09 -9.88
N GLY A 64 2.42 2.93 -10.39
CA GLY A 64 2.05 3.38 -11.72
C GLY A 64 1.92 4.90 -11.81
N ASP A 65 1.33 5.52 -10.79
CA ASP A 65 1.16 6.97 -10.69
C ASP A 65 1.21 7.46 -9.24
N ILE A 66 1.65 8.69 -9.02
CA ILE A 66 1.79 9.28 -7.69
C ILE A 66 1.09 10.64 -7.66
N ASP A 67 0.10 10.76 -6.77
CA ASP A 67 -0.64 11.98 -6.49
C ASP A 67 -0.20 12.60 -5.17
N ASP A 68 -0.36 13.92 -5.04
CA ASP A 68 0.19 14.65 -3.90
C ASP A 68 -0.77 14.77 -2.71
N GLU A 69 -2.07 14.63 -2.95
CA GLU A 69 -3.08 15.01 -1.96
C GLU A 69 -4.03 13.87 -1.59
N LEU A 70 -4.48 13.93 -0.33
CA LEU A 70 -5.59 13.13 0.17
C LEU A 70 -6.73 14.07 0.56
N THR A 71 -7.97 13.67 0.28
CA THR A 71 -9.16 14.29 0.89
C THR A 71 -9.19 14.05 2.40
N ALA A 72 -10.03 14.79 3.13
CA ALA A 72 -10.28 14.56 4.55
C ALA A 72 -10.80 13.14 4.88
N LYS A 73 -11.35 12.41 3.90
CA LYS A 73 -11.79 11.02 4.04
C LYS A 73 -10.70 10.00 3.69
N GLY A 74 -9.51 10.44 3.30
CA GLY A 74 -8.38 9.58 2.97
C GLY A 74 -8.35 9.06 1.53
N TYR A 75 -9.19 9.60 0.62
CA TYR A 75 -9.10 9.31 -0.81
C TYR A 75 -8.00 10.12 -1.48
N ILE A 76 -7.25 9.48 -2.38
CA ILE A 76 -6.25 10.11 -3.24
C ILE A 76 -6.92 11.06 -4.24
N VAL A 77 -6.31 12.21 -4.52
CA VAL A 77 -6.83 13.24 -5.44
C VAL A 77 -5.76 13.63 -6.48
N PRO A 78 -6.08 13.62 -7.80
CA PRO A 78 -7.36 13.25 -8.42
C PRO A 78 -7.78 11.79 -8.20
N GLY A 79 -6.82 10.88 -8.00
CA GLY A 79 -7.08 9.50 -7.65
C GLY A 79 -7.87 8.70 -8.68
N LEU A 80 -8.39 7.54 -8.24
CA LEU A 80 -9.20 6.65 -9.08
C LEU A 80 -10.52 6.20 -8.41
N GLY A 81 -10.92 6.88 -7.33
CA GLY A 81 -12.08 6.49 -6.53
C GLY A 81 -11.82 5.28 -5.65
N ASP A 82 -12.85 4.47 -5.40
CA ASP A 82 -12.73 3.22 -4.63
C ASP A 82 -12.36 2.07 -5.58
N ALA A 83 -11.06 1.75 -5.65
CA ALA A 83 -10.54 0.70 -6.51
C ALA A 83 -11.19 -0.67 -6.26
N GLY A 84 -11.54 -0.96 -5.00
CA GLY A 84 -12.13 -2.22 -4.61
C GLY A 84 -13.53 -2.34 -5.19
N ASP A 85 -14.38 -1.36 -4.91
CA ASP A 85 -15.74 -1.32 -5.47
C ASP A 85 -15.68 -1.36 -7.02
N LEU A 86 -14.79 -0.60 -7.66
CA LEU A 86 -14.64 -0.60 -9.12
C LEU A 86 -14.18 -1.94 -9.70
N ALA A 87 -13.31 -2.67 -9.00
CA ALA A 87 -12.77 -3.95 -9.46
C ALA A 87 -13.79 -5.11 -9.38
N PHE A 88 -14.72 -5.05 -8.42
CA PHE A 88 -15.71 -6.13 -8.18
C PHE A 88 -17.13 -5.78 -8.64
N GLY A 89 -17.35 -4.58 -9.18
CA GLY A 89 -18.63 -4.12 -9.73
C GLY A 89 -19.44 -3.28 -8.76
N VAL A 90 -20.65 -2.88 -9.16
CA VAL A 90 -21.49 -1.98 -8.36
C VAL A 90 -21.75 -2.58 -6.97
N LYS A 91 -21.45 -1.82 -5.91
CA LYS A 91 -21.69 -2.21 -4.52
C LYS A 91 -23.17 -2.56 -4.32
N VAL A 92 -23.50 -3.84 -4.31
CA VAL A 92 -24.82 -4.31 -3.86
C VAL A 92 -24.75 -4.29 -2.34
N GLN A 93 -25.14 -3.16 -1.76
CA GLN A 93 -25.08 -2.93 -0.33
C GLN A 93 -25.94 -3.97 0.40
N SER A 94 -25.31 -4.77 1.26
CA SER A 94 -25.96 -5.51 2.34
C SER A 94 -25.57 -4.89 3.67
#